data_AF-A0A7X3A5H3-F1
#
_entry.id   AF-A0A7X3A5H3-F1
#
_cell.length_a   1.000
_cell.length_b   1.000
_cell.length_c   1.000
_cell.angle_alpha   90.00
_cell.angle_beta   90.00
_cell.angle_gamma   90.00
#
_symmetry.space_group_name_H-M   'P 1'
#
loop_
_entity.id
_entity.type
_entity.pdbx_description
1 polymer ?
#
loop_
_entity_poly.entity_id
_entity_poly.type
_entity_poly.pdbx_seq_one_letter_code
_entity_poly.pdbx_strand_id
1 'polypeptide(L)'
;MPKAEAAQSKLPFDDIATSFAMDSIINLYNKKILTGTSATTFAPKNPVTRAEFVAILGRTLGLEQAISPISPFSDVAANAWYYGWVQAAVQLGLADGTSATAFAPAKAVTRQEAAVLLVRAFKLSNTTAAQKAAFKDSAQIADWAADSIASVNKLSLMQGDTDDRFRPADPLTRQETAAILDRALQNDNWASALEQTGKQKIQLGWQYGQTASQFEQSVTASKMVNTLSPRWYFADKSGNITDNTNQSLITWAAANKKAIWAMVGNRSDQETTHQLLSSAAARTNLVTNLANAVQKYKLAGLNIDFENVAPQDRSHMTAFITELNAKLDSLNAILSVNVSPDLGTDWTEAFDYKALGAQADFIIMMGYDEHWGGSPKAGSVASLPFVRNAVTTLLKVVPAEKTILALPYYNRDWTLNANGSAAYSEVLTVPAQNELVSEHAMKPLWDSSVSQYTASYKENGAIHRIWLEDGRSLAAKYKAAADNSLAGTAYWYIGGESEDIWASLRNAERFYNLKFAS
;
A
#
# COMPACT_ATOMS: atom_id res chain seq x y z
N MET A 1 -49.57 14.45 37.81
CA MET A 1 -48.35 13.91 37.20
C MET A 1 -47.52 15.08 36.72
N PRO A 2 -46.32 15.33 37.26
CA PRO A 2 -45.48 16.40 36.73
C PRO A 2 -44.88 15.94 35.38
N LYS A 3 -44.90 16.86 34.41
CA LYS A 3 -44.25 16.70 33.10
C LYS A 3 -42.76 16.43 33.29
N ALA A 4 -42.23 15.43 32.61
CA ALA A 4 -40.79 15.25 32.48
C ALA A 4 -40.21 16.47 31.74
N GLU A 5 -39.40 17.26 32.44
CA GLU A 5 -38.47 18.21 31.83
C GLU A 5 -37.50 17.42 30.96
N ALA A 6 -37.48 17.71 29.66
CA ALA A 6 -36.46 17.18 28.77
C ALA A 6 -35.10 17.73 29.25
N ALA A 7 -34.23 16.83 29.71
CA ALA A 7 -32.88 17.19 30.12
C ALA A 7 -32.16 17.89 28.95
N GLN A 8 -31.84 19.17 29.12
CA GLN A 8 -31.09 19.95 28.16
C GLN A 8 -29.70 19.29 28.03
N SER A 9 -29.40 18.69 26.88
CA SER A 9 -28.11 18.00 26.68
C SER A 9 -26.98 19.02 26.83
N LYS A 10 -26.12 18.84 27.84
CA LYS A 10 -24.95 19.69 28.04
C LYS A 10 -24.08 19.66 26.77
N LEU A 11 -23.72 20.84 26.27
CA LEU A 11 -22.83 20.98 25.12
C LEU A 11 -21.46 20.31 25.42
N PRO A 12 -20.78 19.74 24.41
CA PRO A 12 -19.48 19.11 24.61
C PRO A 12 -18.38 20.11 24.98
N PHE A 13 -18.57 21.40 24.67
CA PHE A 13 -17.64 22.48 24.98
C PHE A 13 -18.42 23.72 25.43
N ASP A 14 -17.83 24.48 26.36
CA ASP A 14 -18.48 25.64 26.99
C ASP A 14 -18.50 26.88 26.07
N ASP A 15 -17.62 26.92 25.06
CA ASP A 15 -17.35 28.12 24.24
C ASP A 15 -17.92 28.07 22.81
N ILE A 16 -18.79 27.09 22.50
CA ILE A 16 -19.32 26.90 21.14
C ILE A 16 -20.70 27.51 20.90
N ALA A 17 -21.41 27.95 21.95
CA ALA A 17 -22.81 28.38 21.85
C ALA A 17 -23.05 29.58 20.91
N THR A 18 -22.02 30.40 20.65
CA THR A 18 -22.08 31.55 19.73
C THR A 18 -21.39 31.30 18.39
N SER A 19 -20.86 30.10 18.16
CA SER A 19 -20.22 29.74 16.90
C SER A 19 -21.27 29.45 15.83
N PHE A 20 -21.07 29.97 14.62
CA PHE A 20 -21.92 29.62 13.48
C PHE A 20 -21.81 28.13 13.09
N ALA A 21 -20.77 27.44 13.57
CA ALA A 21 -20.51 26.03 13.29
C ALA A 21 -20.86 25.14 14.50
N MET A 22 -21.66 25.61 15.46
CA MET A 22 -21.97 24.86 16.69
C MET A 22 -22.41 23.42 16.41
N ASP A 23 -23.39 23.23 15.53
CA ASP A 23 -23.91 21.89 15.21
C ASP A 23 -22.85 21.02 14.53
N SER A 24 -22.09 21.60 13.59
CA SER A 24 -20.98 20.90 12.93
C SER A 24 -19.88 20.48 13.90
N ILE A 25 -19.58 21.31 14.91
CA ILE A 25 -18.63 20.98 15.98
C ILE A 25 -19.14 19.79 16.79
N ILE A 26 -20.42 19.80 17.18
CA ILE A 26 -21.05 18.71 17.96
C ILE A 26 -21.03 17.40 17.14
N ASN A 27 -21.45 17.46 15.88
CA ASN A 27 -21.51 16.30 14.99
C ASN A 27 -20.13 15.63 14.82
N LEU A 28 -19.10 16.42 14.50
CA LEU A 28 -17.75 15.91 14.29
C LEU A 28 -17.05 15.47 15.58
N TYR A 29 -17.38 16.09 16.72
CA TYR A 29 -16.93 15.62 18.04
C TYR A 29 -17.52 14.24 18.36
N ASN A 30 -18.82 14.05 18.15
CA ASN A 30 -19.50 12.76 18.37
C ASN A 30 -18.94 11.66 17.45
N LYS A 31 -18.51 12.01 16.23
CA LYS A 31 -17.81 11.11 15.29
C LYS A 31 -16.33 10.91 15.62
N LYS A 32 -15.79 11.55 16.67
CA LYS A 32 -14.36 11.53 17.06
C LYS A 32 -13.40 12.07 15.99
N ILE A 33 -13.89 12.91 15.08
CA ILE A 33 -13.09 13.56 14.03
C ILE A 33 -12.40 14.81 14.59
N LEU A 34 -13.16 15.61 15.35
CA LEU A 34 -12.66 16.78 16.07
C LEU A 34 -12.55 16.51 17.57
N THR A 35 -11.55 17.12 18.19
CA THR A 35 -11.35 17.13 19.64
C THR A 35 -11.25 18.57 20.13
N GLY A 36 -11.54 18.83 21.40
CA GLY A 36 -11.31 20.14 22.01
C GLY A 36 -9.82 20.48 22.12
N THR A 37 -9.52 21.76 22.38
CA THR A 37 -8.19 22.20 22.83
C THR A 37 -7.98 21.92 24.32
N SER A 38 -9.06 21.71 25.05
CA SER A 38 -9.10 21.16 26.41
C SER A 38 -10.30 20.21 26.55
N ALA A 39 -10.54 19.69 27.76
CA ALA A 39 -11.71 18.88 28.05
C ALA A 39 -13.05 19.65 27.91
N THR A 40 -13.02 20.99 28.03
CA THR A 40 -14.24 21.82 28.01
C THR A 40 -14.19 22.96 26.99
N THR A 41 -13.09 23.14 26.27
CA THR A 41 -12.89 24.26 25.33
C THR A 41 -12.62 23.74 23.93
N PHE A 42 -13.32 24.30 22.94
CA PHE A 42 -13.09 24.04 21.52
C PHE A 42 -12.24 25.12 20.85
N ALA A 43 -12.29 26.37 21.30
CA ALA A 43 -11.68 27.56 20.71
C ALA A 43 -12.07 27.79 19.23
N PRO A 44 -13.35 28.08 18.92
CA PRO A 44 -13.88 28.17 17.54
C PRO A 44 -13.07 29.05 16.58
N LYS A 45 -12.59 30.21 17.06
CA LYS A 45 -11.89 31.22 16.25
C LYS A 45 -10.39 30.99 16.13
N ASN A 46 -9.81 30.03 16.85
CA ASN A 46 -8.39 29.75 16.75
C ASN A 46 -8.06 29.14 15.39
N PRO A 47 -6.89 29.47 14.81
CA PRO A 47 -6.42 28.85 13.60
C PRO A 47 -6.10 27.37 13.83
N VAL A 48 -6.31 26.55 12.80
CA VAL A 48 -5.89 25.14 12.77
C VAL A 48 -4.47 25.06 12.23
N THR A 49 -3.60 24.34 12.93
CA THR A 49 -2.24 24.07 12.46
C THR A 49 -2.22 23.00 11.37
N ARG A 50 -1.15 22.94 10.57
CA ARG A 50 -0.97 21.90 9.53
C ARG A 50 -1.05 20.49 10.11
N ALA A 51 -0.44 20.25 11.27
CA ALA A 51 -0.50 18.96 11.96
C ALA A 51 -1.92 18.59 12.43
N GLU A 52 -2.66 19.55 12.99
CA GLU A 52 -4.06 19.35 13.35
C GLU A 52 -4.92 19.05 12.13
N PHE A 53 -4.75 19.81 11.04
CA PHE A 53 -5.56 19.63 9.85
C PHE A 53 -5.38 18.23 9.24
N VAL A 54 -4.15 17.74 9.10
CA VAL A 54 -3.91 16.38 8.58
C VAL A 54 -4.41 15.28 9.52
N ALA A 55 -4.32 15.47 10.84
CA ALA A 55 -4.90 14.53 11.80
C ALA A 55 -6.43 14.47 11.69
N ILE A 56 -7.07 15.64 11.51
CA ILE A 56 -8.52 15.72 11.30
C ILE A 56 -8.93 15.02 10.00
N LEU A 57 -8.20 15.26 8.90
CA LEU A 57 -8.43 14.55 7.63
C LEU A 57 -8.23 13.05 7.78
N GLY A 58 -7.18 12.62 8.48
CA GLY A 58 -6.90 11.21 8.75
C GLY A 58 -8.07 10.54 9.47
N ARG A 59 -8.62 11.16 10.52
CA ARG A 59 -9.80 10.64 11.22
C ARG A 59 -11.06 10.67 10.36
N THR A 60 -11.25 11.72 9.56
CA THR A 60 -12.38 11.84 8.63
C THR A 60 -12.38 10.70 7.62
N LEU A 61 -11.20 10.36 7.09
CA LEU A 61 -11.01 9.27 6.15
C LEU A 61 -10.97 7.90 6.81
N GLY A 62 -10.99 7.80 8.15
CA GLY A 62 -10.90 6.54 8.90
C GLY A 62 -9.52 5.87 8.79
N LEU A 63 -8.45 6.66 8.67
CA LEU A 63 -7.08 6.18 8.61
C LEU A 63 -6.53 5.89 10.01
N GLU A 64 -5.49 5.07 10.04
CA GLU A 64 -4.69 4.77 11.22
C GLU A 64 -3.41 5.63 11.25
N GLN A 65 -2.83 5.80 12.44
CA GLN A 65 -1.49 6.37 12.54
C GLN A 65 -0.45 5.36 12.04
N ALA A 66 0.47 5.80 11.19
CA ALA A 66 1.62 5.01 10.77
C ALA A 66 2.87 5.55 11.49
N ILE A 67 3.51 4.76 12.35
CA ILE A 67 4.66 5.18 13.17
C ILE A 67 5.96 4.62 12.57
N SER A 68 6.37 5.16 11.43
CA SER A 68 7.61 4.75 10.75
C SER A 68 8.84 5.22 11.53
N PRO A 69 9.89 4.39 11.68
CA PRO A 69 11.16 4.82 12.27
C PRO A 69 11.93 5.80 11.37
N ILE A 70 11.63 5.82 10.08
CA ILE A 70 12.19 6.75 9.11
C ILE A 70 11.23 7.96 8.99
N SER A 71 11.64 9.10 9.54
CA SER A 71 10.91 10.37 9.38
C SER A 71 11.47 11.19 8.21
N PRO A 72 10.61 11.66 7.27
CA PRO A 72 11.05 12.60 6.24
C PRO A 72 11.45 13.98 6.77
N PHE A 73 10.98 14.33 7.98
CA PHE A 73 10.96 15.72 8.42
C PHE A 73 11.68 15.88 9.76
N SER A 74 12.63 16.81 9.80
CA SER A 74 13.42 17.12 10.99
C SER A 74 12.65 17.91 12.04
N ASP A 75 11.56 18.57 11.65
CA ASP A 75 10.70 19.36 12.53
C ASP A 75 9.46 18.59 13.05
N VAL A 76 9.41 17.28 12.82
CA VAL A 76 8.36 16.39 13.31
C VAL A 76 8.98 15.37 14.26
N ALA A 77 8.93 15.65 15.57
CA ALA A 77 9.47 14.77 16.59
C ALA A 77 8.70 13.44 16.67
N ALA A 78 9.41 12.33 16.84
CA ALA A 78 8.83 10.97 16.89
C ALA A 78 7.83 10.75 18.03
N ASN A 79 7.95 11.51 19.13
CA ASN A 79 7.04 11.47 20.27
C ASN A 79 5.90 12.48 20.18
N ALA A 80 5.81 13.26 19.11
CA ALA A 80 4.70 14.20 18.92
C ALA A 80 3.40 13.44 18.65
N TRP A 81 2.29 13.90 19.25
CA TRP A 81 0.97 13.27 19.08
C TRP A 81 0.50 13.20 17.61
N TYR A 82 1.03 14.08 16.76
CA TYR A 82 0.71 14.16 15.34
C TYR A 82 1.68 13.37 14.45
N TYR A 83 2.75 12.77 15.00
CA TYR A 83 3.79 12.11 14.22
C TYR A 83 3.22 11.10 13.22
N GLY A 84 2.41 10.16 13.71
CA GLY A 84 1.84 9.12 12.87
C GLY A 84 0.76 9.60 11.90
N TRP A 85 0.09 10.71 12.21
CA TRP A 85 -0.88 11.34 11.30
C TRP A 85 -0.18 12.06 10.15
N VAL A 86 0.92 12.75 10.42
CA VAL A 86 1.76 13.37 9.39
C VAL A 86 2.33 12.30 8.47
N GLN A 87 2.88 11.21 9.03
CA GLN A 87 3.41 10.11 8.23
C GLN A 87 2.33 9.46 7.36
N ALA A 88 1.18 9.08 7.92
CA ALA A 88 0.08 8.52 7.14
C ALA A 88 -0.37 9.46 6.00
N ALA A 89 -0.47 10.76 6.26
CA ALA A 89 -0.85 11.75 5.24
C ALA A 89 0.18 11.85 4.10
N VAL A 90 1.48 11.85 4.42
CA VAL A 90 2.54 11.92 3.40
C VAL A 90 2.67 10.63 2.60
N GLN A 91 2.51 9.48 3.25
CA GLN A 91 2.56 8.15 2.60
C GLN A 91 1.47 7.99 1.53
N LEU A 92 0.30 8.57 1.76
CA LEU A 92 -0.83 8.54 0.83
C LEU A 92 -0.84 9.69 -0.19
N GLY A 93 0.12 10.62 -0.12
CA GLY A 93 0.13 11.84 -0.93
C GLY A 93 -1.00 12.81 -0.59
N LEU A 94 -1.62 12.68 0.60
CA LEU A 94 -2.62 13.63 1.10
C LEU A 94 -1.97 14.98 1.39
N ALA A 95 -0.79 14.97 1.99
CA ALA A 95 -0.02 16.17 2.31
C ALA A 95 1.43 16.04 1.85
N ASP A 96 2.04 17.18 1.53
CA ASP A 96 3.47 17.29 1.27
C ASP A 96 4.14 18.14 2.38
N GLY A 97 5.45 17.98 2.50
CA GLY A 97 6.28 18.89 3.30
C GLY A 97 6.30 20.30 2.71
N THR A 98 6.63 21.29 3.54
CA THR A 98 6.95 22.65 3.07
C THR A 98 8.32 22.73 2.41
N SER A 99 9.16 21.73 2.63
CA SER A 99 10.40 21.47 1.90
C SER A 99 10.66 19.95 1.86
N ALA A 100 11.80 19.54 1.30
CA ALA A 100 12.23 18.15 1.32
C ALA A 100 12.45 17.58 2.74
N THR A 101 12.67 18.44 3.74
CA THR A 101 13.06 18.04 5.10
C THR A 101 12.24 18.69 6.22
N ALA A 102 11.23 19.51 5.89
CA ALA A 102 10.37 20.17 6.87
C ALA A 102 8.89 20.07 6.51
N PHE A 103 8.04 19.88 7.53
CA PHE A 103 6.58 19.83 7.40
C PHE A 103 5.87 21.10 7.89
N ALA A 104 6.51 21.86 8.78
CA ALA A 104 5.97 23.00 9.51
C ALA A 104 4.70 22.67 10.32
N PRO A 105 4.74 21.71 11.27
CA PRO A 105 3.53 21.17 11.92
C PRO A 105 2.72 22.22 12.70
N ALA A 106 3.39 23.19 13.33
CA ALA A 106 2.76 24.24 14.12
C ALA A 106 2.31 25.47 13.30
N LYS A 107 2.65 25.54 12.00
CA LYS A 107 2.20 26.64 11.13
C LYS A 107 0.70 26.51 10.92
N ALA A 108 -0.03 27.62 11.02
CA ALA A 108 -1.44 27.66 10.64
C ALA A 108 -1.62 27.26 9.17
N VAL A 109 -2.60 26.41 8.88
CA VAL A 109 -2.98 26.10 7.51
C VAL A 109 -3.77 27.27 6.93
N THR A 110 -3.33 27.77 5.78
CA THR A 110 -4.07 28.81 5.04
C THR A 110 -5.29 28.23 4.35
N ARG A 111 -6.28 29.07 4.02
CA ARG A 111 -7.48 28.65 3.30
C ARG A 111 -7.17 28.00 1.94
N GLN A 112 -6.16 28.50 1.21
CA GLN A 112 -5.76 27.91 -0.06
C GLN A 112 -5.01 26.57 0.10
N GLU A 113 -4.17 26.42 1.14
CA GLU A 113 -3.55 25.12 1.46
C GLU A 113 -4.62 24.09 1.85
N ALA A 114 -5.61 24.49 2.65
CA ALA A 114 -6.72 23.62 3.05
C ALA A 114 -7.54 23.14 1.85
N ALA A 115 -7.81 24.02 0.88
CA ALA A 115 -8.51 23.65 -0.36
C ALA A 115 -7.78 22.52 -1.13
N VAL A 116 -6.45 22.64 -1.28
CA VAL A 116 -5.63 21.59 -1.93
C VAL A 116 -5.69 20.26 -1.17
N LEU A 117 -5.57 20.31 0.15
CA LEU A 117 -5.61 19.11 0.99
C LEU A 117 -6.99 18.43 0.95
N LEU A 118 -8.09 19.20 0.92
CA LEU A 118 -9.45 18.67 0.78
C LEU A 118 -9.67 18.01 -0.58
N VAL A 119 -9.19 18.63 -1.67
CA VAL A 119 -9.27 18.05 -3.01
C VAL A 119 -8.55 16.72 -3.08
N ARG A 120 -7.36 16.62 -2.48
CA ARG A 120 -6.62 15.36 -2.37
C ARG A 120 -7.35 14.33 -1.52
N ALA A 121 -7.85 14.73 -0.35
CA ALA A 121 -8.54 13.85 0.60
C ALA A 121 -9.82 13.24 0.02
N PHE A 122 -10.64 14.06 -0.66
CA PHE A 122 -11.89 13.62 -1.27
C PHE A 122 -11.75 13.25 -2.75
N LYS A 123 -10.51 13.17 -3.28
CA LYS A 123 -10.18 12.84 -4.67
C LYS A 123 -11.03 13.61 -5.69
N LEU A 124 -11.23 14.89 -5.42
CA LEU A 124 -12.10 15.73 -6.23
C LEU A 124 -11.46 15.94 -7.60
N SER A 125 -12.26 15.85 -8.67
CA SER A 125 -11.77 16.14 -10.01
C SER A 125 -11.48 17.63 -10.12
N ASN A 126 -10.25 17.99 -10.49
CA ASN A 126 -9.90 19.38 -10.77
C ASN A 126 -10.77 19.88 -11.93
N THR A 127 -11.68 20.81 -11.66
CA THR A 127 -12.33 21.57 -12.73
C THR A 127 -11.29 22.46 -13.38
N THR A 128 -11.07 22.32 -14.69
CA THR A 128 -10.12 23.16 -15.44
C THR A 128 -10.41 24.63 -15.22
N ALA A 129 -9.34 25.44 -15.13
CA ALA A 129 -9.29 26.88 -14.87
C ALA A 129 -10.23 27.81 -15.69
N ALA A 130 -11.04 27.27 -16.61
CA ALA A 130 -12.12 28.01 -17.28
C ALA A 130 -13.17 28.57 -16.30
N GLN A 131 -13.19 28.10 -15.05
CA GLN A 131 -13.91 28.73 -13.93
C GLN A 131 -12.92 29.09 -12.81
N LYS A 132 -12.04 30.08 -13.01
CA LYS A 132 -11.51 30.82 -11.84
C LYS A 132 -12.73 31.26 -11.05
N ALA A 133 -12.90 30.74 -9.84
CA ALA A 133 -13.96 31.20 -8.96
C ALA A 133 -13.87 32.74 -8.90
N ALA A 134 -14.98 33.42 -9.19
CA ALA A 134 -15.01 34.87 -9.43
C ALA A 134 -14.90 35.68 -8.13
N PHE A 135 -13.92 35.35 -7.30
CA PHE A 135 -13.63 36.05 -6.06
C PHE A 135 -12.91 37.37 -6.35
N LYS A 136 -13.25 38.42 -5.61
CA LYS A 136 -12.67 39.77 -5.79
C LYS A 136 -11.16 39.81 -5.52
N ASP A 137 -10.64 38.83 -4.77
CA ASP A 137 -9.23 38.66 -4.43
C ASP A 137 -8.56 37.52 -5.22
N SER A 138 -9.11 37.12 -6.37
CA SER A 138 -8.57 36.04 -7.20
C SER A 138 -7.10 36.25 -7.62
N ALA A 139 -6.61 37.49 -7.64
CA ALA A 139 -5.21 37.82 -7.91
C ALA A 139 -4.25 37.43 -6.78
N GLN A 140 -4.74 37.17 -5.57
CA GLN A 140 -3.96 36.70 -4.41
C GLN A 140 -3.90 35.18 -4.30
N ILE A 141 -4.70 34.47 -5.10
CA ILE A 141 -4.70 33.00 -5.15
C ILE A 141 -3.43 32.55 -5.88
N ALA A 142 -2.65 31.69 -5.24
CA ALA A 142 -1.50 31.09 -5.89
C ALA A 142 -1.93 30.14 -7.01
N ASP A 143 -1.17 30.11 -8.12
CA ASP A 143 -1.52 29.30 -9.30
C ASP A 143 -1.71 27.82 -8.96
N TRP A 144 -0.89 27.27 -8.06
CA TRP A 144 -0.98 25.88 -7.62
C TRP A 144 -2.26 25.55 -6.83
N ALA A 145 -2.97 26.54 -6.31
CA ALA A 145 -4.20 26.37 -5.54
C ALA A 145 -5.47 26.65 -6.35
N ALA A 146 -5.35 27.30 -7.51
CA ALA A 146 -6.50 27.85 -8.24
C ALA A 146 -7.55 26.78 -8.59
N ASP A 147 -7.13 25.66 -9.18
CA ASP A 147 -8.05 24.57 -9.55
C ASP A 147 -8.69 23.91 -8.32
N SER A 148 -7.93 23.81 -7.22
CA SER A 148 -8.46 23.24 -5.98
C SER A 148 -9.52 24.14 -5.34
N ILE A 149 -9.28 25.46 -5.34
CA ILE A 149 -10.25 26.45 -4.86
C ILE A 149 -11.52 26.44 -5.70
N ALA A 150 -11.38 26.37 -7.03
CA ALA A 150 -12.53 26.24 -7.93
C ALA A 150 -13.37 24.98 -7.60
N SER A 151 -12.70 23.86 -7.34
CA SER A 151 -13.34 22.58 -7.04
C SER A 151 -14.10 22.61 -5.71
N VAL A 152 -13.49 23.08 -4.62
CA VAL A 152 -14.15 23.18 -3.31
C VAL A 152 -15.27 24.22 -3.29
N ASN A 153 -15.17 25.28 -4.10
CA ASN A 153 -16.22 26.29 -4.23
C ASN A 153 -17.43 25.74 -5.00
N LYS A 154 -17.20 25.04 -6.12
CA LYS A 154 -18.27 24.41 -6.91
C LYS A 154 -19.09 23.43 -6.07
N LEU A 155 -18.43 22.71 -5.16
CA LEU A 155 -19.06 21.75 -4.24
C LEU A 155 -19.59 22.41 -2.97
N SER A 156 -19.53 23.74 -2.87
CA SER A 156 -19.93 24.53 -1.69
C SER A 156 -19.22 24.11 -0.39
N LEU A 157 -18.10 23.39 -0.48
CA LEU A 157 -17.29 23.01 0.69
C LEU A 157 -16.63 24.24 1.30
N MET A 158 -16.02 25.10 0.48
CA MET A 158 -15.42 26.35 0.92
C MET A 158 -15.97 27.50 0.08
N GLN A 159 -16.59 28.47 0.74
CA GLN A 159 -17.19 29.64 0.10
C GLN A 159 -16.40 30.91 0.47
N GLY A 160 -16.61 31.98 -0.32
CA GLY A 160 -16.10 33.31 -0.01
C GLY A 160 -16.79 33.93 1.20
N ASP A 161 -16.26 35.05 1.67
CA ASP A 161 -16.92 35.88 2.68
C ASP A 161 -18.06 36.71 2.07
N THR A 162 -18.66 37.58 2.89
CA THR A 162 -19.76 38.46 2.48
C THR A 162 -19.38 39.50 1.43
N ASP A 163 -18.07 39.72 1.21
CA ASP A 163 -17.55 40.64 0.20
C ASP A 163 -17.10 39.89 -1.08
N ASP A 164 -17.49 38.63 -1.25
CA ASP A 164 -17.06 37.75 -2.34
C ASP A 164 -15.54 37.56 -2.40
N ARG A 165 -14.85 37.54 -1.26
CA ARG A 165 -13.41 37.25 -1.17
C ARG A 165 -13.15 35.84 -0.65
N PHE A 166 -12.23 35.12 -1.28
CA PHE A 166 -11.85 33.79 -0.81
C PHE A 166 -10.94 33.84 0.41
N ARG A 167 -10.12 34.89 0.54
CA ARG A 167 -9.10 35.10 1.57
C ARG A 167 -8.03 34.00 1.56
N PRO A 168 -7.28 33.82 0.44
CA PRO A 168 -6.43 32.65 0.24
C PRO A 168 -5.31 32.50 1.28
N ALA A 169 -4.74 33.62 1.75
CA ALA A 169 -3.64 33.64 2.71
C ALA A 169 -4.10 33.61 4.18
N ASP A 170 -5.39 33.79 4.46
CA ASP A 170 -5.91 33.78 5.83
C ASP A 170 -5.78 32.37 6.45
N PRO A 171 -5.45 32.27 7.74
CA PRO A 171 -5.56 31.02 8.47
C PRO A 171 -6.99 30.47 8.46
N LEU A 172 -7.13 29.15 8.25
CA LEU A 172 -8.41 28.47 8.43
C LEU A 172 -8.69 28.26 9.93
N THR A 173 -9.85 28.70 10.40
CA THR A 173 -10.25 28.55 11.80
C THR A 173 -10.81 27.16 12.11
N ARG A 174 -10.86 26.80 13.40
CA ARG A 174 -11.43 25.54 13.88
C ARG A 174 -12.92 25.40 13.57
N GLN A 175 -13.69 26.48 13.68
CA GLN A 175 -15.12 26.49 13.32
C GLN A 175 -15.35 26.42 11.81
N GLU A 176 -14.51 27.08 10.98
CA GLU A 176 -14.59 26.91 9.53
C GLU A 176 -14.27 25.46 9.14
N THR A 177 -13.22 24.87 9.73
CA THR A 177 -12.86 23.47 9.51
C THR A 177 -14.01 22.52 9.87
N ALA A 178 -14.68 22.76 10.99
CA ALA A 178 -15.84 21.98 11.40
C ALA A 178 -16.98 22.09 10.36
N ALA A 179 -17.35 23.31 9.96
CA ALA A 179 -18.40 23.53 8.98
C ALA A 179 -18.10 22.89 7.62
N ILE A 180 -16.83 22.93 7.16
CA ILE A 180 -16.41 22.34 5.89
C ILE A 180 -16.57 20.81 5.92
N LEU A 181 -16.03 20.16 6.95
CA LEU A 181 -16.01 18.70 7.03
C LEU A 181 -17.39 18.13 7.33
N ASP A 182 -18.18 18.79 8.18
CA ASP A 182 -19.55 18.36 8.42
C ASP A 182 -20.39 18.45 7.15
N ARG A 183 -20.24 19.52 6.34
CA ARG A 183 -20.88 19.62 5.02
C ARG A 183 -20.44 18.51 4.07
N ALA A 184 -19.14 18.17 4.06
CA ALA A 184 -18.63 17.05 3.27
C ALA A 184 -19.26 15.71 3.70
N LEU A 185 -19.49 15.50 4.99
CA LEU A 185 -20.10 14.29 5.53
C LEU A 185 -21.63 14.27 5.46
N GLN A 186 -22.28 15.41 5.23
CA GLN A 186 -23.72 15.49 4.93
C GLN A 186 -24.02 15.19 3.45
N ASN A 187 -23.00 15.12 2.59
CA ASN A 187 -23.16 14.62 1.24
C ASN A 187 -23.32 13.09 1.29
N ASP A 188 -24.53 12.59 1.00
CA ASP A 188 -24.87 11.16 1.08
C ASP A 188 -23.91 10.27 0.26
N ASN A 189 -23.46 10.73 -0.90
CA ASN A 189 -22.53 9.95 -1.72
C ASN A 189 -21.17 9.80 -1.04
N TRP A 190 -20.70 10.84 -0.36
CA TRP A 190 -19.38 10.84 0.29
C TRP A 190 -19.43 10.13 1.63
N ALA A 191 -20.50 10.32 2.40
CA ALA A 191 -20.76 9.54 3.61
C ALA A 191 -20.80 8.04 3.29
N SER A 192 -21.58 7.67 2.25
CA SER A 192 -21.66 6.29 1.79
C SER A 192 -20.30 5.76 1.34
N ALA A 193 -19.50 6.55 0.63
CA ALA A 193 -18.15 6.14 0.22
C ALA A 193 -17.22 5.86 1.41
N LEU A 194 -17.32 6.64 2.50
CA LEU A 194 -16.51 6.46 3.71
C LEU A 194 -16.93 5.23 4.54
N GLU A 195 -18.21 4.86 4.47
CA GLU A 195 -18.79 3.71 5.15
C GLU A 195 -18.68 2.40 4.33
N GLN A 196 -18.48 2.49 3.02
CA GLN A 196 -18.36 1.33 2.14
C GLN A 196 -17.19 0.42 2.52
N THR A 197 -17.50 -0.85 2.75
CA THR A 197 -16.53 -1.94 2.81
C THR A 197 -16.55 -2.67 1.46
N GLY A 198 -15.53 -2.42 0.63
CA GLY A 198 -15.40 -3.06 -0.67
C GLY A 198 -15.23 -4.59 -0.55
N LYS A 199 -15.41 -5.31 -1.67
CA LYS A 199 -15.05 -6.73 -1.74
C LYS A 199 -13.57 -6.88 -1.34
N GLN A 200 -13.30 -7.72 -0.35
CA GLN A 200 -11.94 -7.97 0.09
C GLN A 200 -11.12 -8.53 -1.07
N LYS A 201 -10.02 -7.83 -1.41
CA LYS A 201 -9.06 -8.27 -2.43
C LYS A 201 -8.17 -9.38 -1.87
N ILE A 202 -7.48 -10.10 -2.75
CA ILE A 202 -6.49 -11.09 -2.32
C ILE A 202 -5.30 -10.37 -1.69
N GLN A 203 -4.92 -10.82 -0.49
CA GLN A 203 -3.76 -10.33 0.24
C GLN A 203 -2.91 -11.56 0.59
N LEU A 204 -2.01 -11.94 -0.33
CA LEU A 204 -1.23 -13.16 -0.25
C LEU A 204 0.11 -12.95 0.47
N GLY A 205 0.47 -13.83 1.39
CA GLY A 205 1.76 -13.78 2.08
C GLY A 205 2.53 -15.09 1.96
N TRP A 206 3.79 -15.03 1.51
CA TRP A 206 4.66 -16.21 1.50
C TRP A 206 5.33 -16.42 2.85
N GLN A 207 5.44 -17.68 3.27
CA GLN A 207 6.23 -18.09 4.44
C GLN A 207 7.65 -18.43 4.00
N TYR A 208 8.66 -17.76 4.55
CA TYR A 208 10.06 -18.07 4.27
C TYR A 208 10.94 -17.89 5.50
N GLY A 209 11.78 -18.89 5.80
CA GLY A 209 12.70 -18.87 6.95
C GLY A 209 12.05 -18.93 8.34
N GLN A 210 10.72 -18.92 8.43
CA GLN A 210 9.97 -18.88 9.68
C GLN A 210 9.43 -20.26 10.07
N THR A 211 9.33 -20.51 11.37
CA THR A 211 8.44 -21.56 11.90
C THR A 211 6.97 -21.23 11.63
N ALA A 212 6.08 -22.23 11.71
CA ALA A 212 4.63 -21.99 11.56
C ALA A 212 4.10 -20.96 12.56
N SER A 213 4.51 -21.04 13.84
CA SER A 213 4.08 -20.10 14.88
C SER A 213 4.52 -18.65 14.62
N GLN A 214 5.76 -18.45 14.14
CA GLN A 214 6.22 -17.11 13.75
C GLN A 214 5.42 -16.55 12.58
N PHE A 215 5.15 -17.38 11.57
CA PHE A 215 4.34 -16.98 10.42
C PHE A 215 2.90 -16.64 10.84
N GLU A 216 2.26 -17.44 11.69
CA GLU A 216 0.93 -17.17 12.26
C GLU A 216 0.89 -15.82 13.00
N GLN A 217 1.92 -15.52 13.80
CA GLN A 217 2.03 -14.24 14.53
C GLN A 217 2.13 -13.06 13.56
N SER A 218 3.03 -13.11 12.57
CA SER A 218 3.18 -12.06 11.56
C SER A 218 1.90 -11.87 10.73
N VAL A 219 1.25 -12.95 10.29
CA VAL A 219 -0.04 -12.88 9.57
C VAL A 219 -1.13 -12.24 10.44
N THR A 220 -1.18 -12.58 11.73
CA THR A 220 -2.15 -11.98 12.68
C THR A 220 -1.92 -10.48 12.83
N ALA A 221 -0.66 -10.08 13.03
CA ALA A 221 -0.27 -8.68 13.18
C ALA A 221 -0.63 -7.84 11.94
N SER A 222 -0.58 -8.43 10.75
CA SER A 222 -0.92 -7.73 9.50
C SER A 222 -2.34 -7.18 9.48
N LYS A 223 -3.31 -7.90 10.07
CA LYS A 223 -4.76 -7.68 9.93
C LYS A 223 -5.25 -7.58 8.47
N MET A 224 -4.42 -7.93 7.50
CA MET A 224 -4.66 -7.69 6.07
C MET A 224 -4.51 -8.99 5.26
N VAL A 225 -3.46 -9.78 5.53
CA VAL A 225 -3.18 -11.05 4.83
C VAL A 225 -4.33 -12.02 5.03
N ASN A 226 -4.91 -12.49 3.93
CA ASN A 226 -6.05 -13.43 3.92
C ASN A 226 -5.75 -14.76 3.20
N THR A 227 -4.65 -14.80 2.45
CA THR A 227 -4.22 -15.97 1.67
C THR A 227 -2.77 -16.29 2.03
N LEU A 228 -2.51 -17.53 2.42
CA LEU A 228 -1.19 -17.98 2.88
C LEU A 228 -0.54 -18.82 1.79
N SER A 229 0.73 -18.56 1.50
CA SER A 229 1.52 -19.35 0.55
C SER A 229 2.76 -19.95 1.22
N PRO A 230 2.59 -21.01 2.03
CA PRO A 230 3.73 -21.68 2.65
C PRO A 230 4.50 -22.53 1.64
N ARG A 231 5.83 -22.53 1.77
CA ARG A 231 6.78 -23.26 0.89
C ARG A 231 6.81 -24.76 1.19
N TRP A 232 5.74 -25.46 0.84
CA TRP A 232 5.57 -26.87 1.23
C TRP A 232 6.05 -27.87 0.20
N TYR A 233 5.85 -27.58 -1.09
CA TYR A 233 6.07 -28.56 -2.14
C TYR A 233 7.27 -28.21 -3.01
N PHE A 234 8.13 -29.19 -3.28
CA PHE A 234 9.21 -29.06 -4.25
C PHE A 234 9.20 -30.25 -5.20
N ALA A 235 9.12 -29.97 -6.50
CA ALA A 235 9.08 -30.99 -7.53
C ALA A 235 10.49 -31.53 -7.85
N ASP A 236 10.59 -32.82 -8.13
CA ASP A 236 11.78 -33.44 -8.73
C ASP A 236 11.59 -33.68 -10.25
N LYS A 237 12.65 -34.14 -10.92
CA LYS A 237 12.67 -34.44 -12.36
C LYS A 237 11.63 -35.48 -12.82
N SER A 238 11.11 -36.31 -11.91
CA SER A 238 10.14 -37.37 -12.22
C SER A 238 8.71 -36.95 -11.87
N GLY A 239 8.50 -35.75 -11.34
CA GLY A 239 7.20 -35.25 -10.88
C GLY A 239 6.79 -35.76 -9.50
N ASN A 240 7.72 -36.30 -8.70
CA ASN A 240 7.45 -36.50 -7.28
C ASN A 240 7.58 -35.16 -6.55
N ILE A 241 6.96 -35.06 -5.38
CA ILE A 241 7.03 -33.87 -4.54
C ILE A 241 7.66 -34.20 -3.18
N THR A 242 8.55 -33.33 -2.71
CA THR A 242 8.81 -33.24 -1.27
C THR A 242 7.60 -32.58 -0.62
N ASP A 243 7.03 -33.18 0.42
CA ASP A 243 5.86 -32.67 1.15
C ASP A 243 6.28 -32.19 2.55
N ASN A 244 6.32 -30.87 2.75
CA ASN A 244 6.59 -30.23 4.05
C ASN A 244 5.32 -29.65 4.71
N THR A 245 4.15 -30.21 4.40
CA THR A 245 2.86 -29.73 4.92
C THR A 245 2.86 -29.65 6.45
N ASN A 246 2.39 -28.52 6.99
CA ASN A 246 2.28 -28.30 8.42
C ASN A 246 0.82 -28.34 8.88
N GLN A 247 0.41 -29.40 9.59
CA GLN A 247 -0.98 -29.61 10.01
C GLN A 247 -1.48 -28.57 11.03
N SER A 248 -0.59 -28.05 11.89
CA SER A 248 -0.92 -26.96 12.81
C SER A 248 -1.31 -25.69 12.05
N LEU A 249 -0.56 -25.33 11.00
CA LEU A 249 -0.86 -24.16 10.17
C LEU A 249 -2.19 -24.32 9.41
N ILE A 250 -2.50 -25.53 8.92
CA ILE A 250 -3.82 -25.82 8.31
C ILE A 250 -4.94 -25.57 9.32
N THR A 251 -4.82 -26.14 10.51
CA THR A 251 -5.82 -26.01 11.58
C THR A 251 -6.01 -24.53 11.97
N TRP A 252 -4.90 -23.81 12.13
CA TRP A 252 -4.91 -22.39 12.46
C TRP A 252 -5.53 -21.53 11.35
N ALA A 253 -5.17 -21.78 10.09
CA ALA A 253 -5.71 -21.04 8.94
C ALA A 253 -7.23 -21.22 8.84
N ALA A 254 -7.73 -22.45 9.01
CA ALA A 254 -9.17 -22.73 9.02
C ALA A 254 -9.88 -21.99 10.17
N ALA A 255 -9.33 -22.00 11.38
CA ALA A 255 -9.89 -21.29 12.54
C ALA A 255 -9.91 -19.76 12.34
N ASN A 256 -8.96 -19.23 11.59
CA ASN A 256 -8.82 -17.79 11.32
C ASN A 256 -9.33 -17.36 9.93
N LYS A 257 -10.08 -18.24 9.25
CA LYS A 257 -10.69 -18.00 7.92
C LYS A 257 -9.66 -17.52 6.88
N LYS A 258 -8.48 -18.13 6.86
CA LYS A 258 -7.42 -17.88 5.89
C LYS A 258 -7.41 -18.98 4.84
N ALA A 259 -7.26 -18.61 3.57
CA ALA A 259 -7.04 -19.56 2.50
C ALA A 259 -5.57 -20.00 2.49
N ILE A 260 -5.29 -21.25 2.11
CA ILE A 260 -3.92 -21.73 1.86
C ILE A 260 -3.80 -22.05 0.37
N TRP A 261 -2.92 -21.30 -0.30
CA TRP A 261 -2.43 -21.59 -1.65
C TRP A 261 -1.00 -22.10 -1.53
N ALA A 262 -0.81 -23.38 -1.26
CA ALA A 262 0.51 -23.91 -0.93
C ALA A 262 1.48 -23.71 -2.11
N MET A 263 2.67 -23.20 -1.81
CA MET A 263 3.67 -22.92 -2.84
C MET A 263 4.33 -24.22 -3.32
N VAL A 264 4.48 -24.32 -4.64
CA VAL A 264 5.17 -25.41 -5.33
C VAL A 264 6.39 -24.84 -6.05
N GLY A 265 7.59 -25.16 -5.56
CA GLY A 265 8.84 -24.69 -6.13
C GLY A 265 9.59 -25.74 -6.95
N ASN A 266 10.48 -25.28 -7.81
CA ASN A 266 11.42 -26.12 -8.58
C ASN A 266 12.88 -25.98 -8.11
N ARG A 267 13.11 -25.31 -6.97
CA ARG A 267 14.45 -25.02 -6.41
C ARG A 267 15.36 -24.20 -7.34
N SER A 268 14.78 -23.54 -8.35
CA SER A 268 15.52 -22.81 -9.39
C SER A 268 16.54 -23.69 -10.15
N ASP A 269 16.35 -25.01 -10.14
CA ASP A 269 17.19 -25.97 -10.86
C ASP A 269 16.67 -26.15 -12.28
N GLN A 270 17.33 -25.48 -13.22
CA GLN A 270 16.92 -25.45 -14.62
C GLN A 270 16.96 -26.83 -15.30
N GLU A 271 17.96 -27.66 -15.00
CA GLU A 271 18.11 -28.98 -15.64
C GLU A 271 17.04 -29.95 -15.15
N THR A 272 16.85 -30.02 -13.82
CA THR A 272 15.79 -30.84 -13.21
C THR A 272 14.41 -30.39 -13.71
N THR A 273 14.20 -29.08 -13.85
CA THR A 273 12.95 -28.51 -14.38
C THR A 273 12.71 -28.89 -15.83
N HIS A 274 13.74 -28.85 -16.68
CA HIS A 274 13.64 -29.28 -18.07
C HIS A 274 13.27 -30.77 -18.19
N GLN A 275 13.93 -31.63 -17.41
CA GLN A 275 13.64 -33.07 -17.39
C GLN A 275 12.19 -33.36 -16.96
N LEU A 276 11.68 -32.62 -15.98
CA LEU A 276 10.29 -32.69 -15.53
C LEU A 276 9.31 -32.21 -16.61
N LEU A 277 9.51 -30.99 -17.12
CA LEU A 277 8.54 -30.33 -17.99
C LEU A 277 8.49 -30.98 -19.39
N SER A 278 9.61 -31.39 -19.95
CA SER A 278 9.67 -32.02 -21.27
C SER A 278 9.04 -33.42 -21.31
N SER A 279 8.90 -34.10 -20.17
CA SER A 279 8.29 -35.43 -20.07
C SER A 279 6.80 -35.37 -19.71
N ALA A 280 5.93 -35.76 -20.64
CA ALA A 280 4.49 -35.84 -20.38
C ALA A 280 4.12 -36.76 -19.20
N ALA A 281 4.88 -37.85 -19.01
CA ALA A 281 4.70 -38.75 -17.89
C ALA A 281 5.08 -38.08 -16.55
N ALA A 282 6.20 -37.35 -16.51
CA ALA A 282 6.62 -36.64 -15.30
C ALA A 282 5.66 -35.49 -14.94
N ARG A 283 5.18 -34.72 -15.93
CA ARG A 283 4.13 -33.72 -15.72
C ARG A 283 2.85 -34.34 -15.16
N THR A 284 2.37 -35.43 -15.76
CA THR A 284 1.17 -36.16 -15.28
C THR A 284 1.35 -36.65 -13.84
N ASN A 285 2.54 -37.17 -13.51
CA ASN A 285 2.87 -37.59 -12.14
C ASN A 285 2.81 -36.40 -11.18
N LEU A 286 3.42 -35.26 -11.53
CA LEU A 286 3.39 -34.05 -10.71
C LEU A 286 1.95 -33.54 -10.49
N VAL A 287 1.16 -33.43 -11.54
CA VAL A 287 -0.24 -33.02 -11.47
C VAL A 287 -1.03 -33.93 -10.53
N THR A 288 -0.82 -35.24 -10.63
CA THR A 288 -1.47 -36.24 -9.77
C THR A 288 -1.07 -36.06 -8.30
N ASN A 289 0.24 -35.93 -8.03
CA ASN A 289 0.76 -35.77 -6.67
C ASN A 289 0.27 -34.47 -6.01
N LEU A 290 0.27 -33.36 -6.74
CA LEU A 290 -0.24 -32.07 -6.26
C LEU A 290 -1.74 -32.11 -6.01
N ALA A 291 -2.53 -32.69 -6.92
CA ALA A 291 -3.97 -32.84 -6.73
C ALA A 291 -4.32 -33.73 -5.53
N ASN A 292 -3.56 -34.81 -5.32
CA ASN A 292 -3.70 -35.66 -4.15
C ASN A 292 -3.39 -34.90 -2.86
N ALA A 293 -2.37 -34.04 -2.85
CA ALA A 293 -2.05 -33.20 -1.70
C ALA A 293 -3.17 -32.19 -1.41
N VAL A 294 -3.69 -31.51 -2.44
CA VAL A 294 -4.84 -30.59 -2.32
C VAL A 294 -6.05 -31.30 -1.73
N GLN A 295 -6.40 -32.49 -2.23
CA GLN A 295 -7.54 -33.26 -1.72
C GLN A 295 -7.30 -33.76 -0.28
N LYS A 296 -6.11 -34.31 0.01
CA LYS A 296 -5.74 -34.87 1.32
C LYS A 296 -5.80 -33.79 2.41
N TYR A 297 -5.26 -32.62 2.14
CA TYR A 297 -5.13 -31.53 3.11
C TYR A 297 -6.23 -30.46 2.99
N LYS A 298 -7.16 -30.62 2.03
CA LYS A 298 -8.27 -29.69 1.75
C LYS A 298 -7.77 -28.26 1.52
N LEU A 299 -6.72 -28.12 0.72
CA LEU A 299 -6.12 -26.82 0.41
C LEU A 299 -7.06 -26.00 -0.47
N ALA A 300 -7.05 -24.68 -0.29
CA ALA A 300 -7.85 -23.78 -1.11
C ALA A 300 -7.26 -23.59 -2.52
N GLY A 301 -5.97 -23.90 -2.70
CA GLY A 301 -5.30 -23.80 -3.98
C GLY A 301 -3.81 -24.11 -3.90
N LEU A 302 -3.12 -23.84 -5.01
CA LEU A 302 -1.67 -23.92 -5.16
C LEU A 302 -1.12 -22.63 -5.76
N ASN A 303 0.13 -22.32 -5.40
CA ASN A 303 0.91 -21.23 -5.99
C ASN A 303 2.17 -21.80 -6.64
N ILE A 304 2.25 -21.77 -7.97
CA ILE A 304 3.38 -22.31 -8.71
C ILE A 304 4.48 -21.26 -8.80
N ASP A 305 5.63 -21.60 -8.26
CA ASP A 305 6.82 -20.75 -8.16
C ASP A 305 8.01 -21.45 -8.82
N PHE A 306 7.89 -21.65 -10.13
CA PHE A 306 8.94 -22.26 -10.94
C PHE A 306 9.80 -21.13 -11.51
N GLU A 307 11.03 -21.03 -11.03
CA GLU A 307 11.99 -20.00 -11.42
C GLU A 307 13.16 -20.60 -12.21
N ASN A 308 13.91 -19.77 -12.96
CA ASN A 308 15.03 -20.24 -13.77
C ASN A 308 14.66 -21.36 -14.76
N VAL A 309 13.46 -21.28 -15.35
CA VAL A 309 12.96 -22.26 -16.34
C VAL A 309 13.63 -22.00 -17.68
N ALA A 310 14.10 -23.04 -18.37
CA ALA A 310 14.80 -22.86 -19.63
C ALA A 310 13.86 -22.34 -20.74
N PRO A 311 14.31 -21.44 -21.64
CA PRO A 311 13.48 -20.92 -22.73
C PRO A 311 12.81 -22.00 -23.58
N GLN A 312 13.51 -23.11 -23.85
CA GLN A 312 12.94 -24.23 -24.63
C GLN A 312 11.71 -24.87 -23.99
N ASP A 313 11.52 -24.72 -22.67
CA ASP A 313 10.41 -25.30 -21.94
C ASP A 313 9.14 -24.44 -21.97
N ARG A 314 9.11 -23.34 -22.73
CA ARG A 314 7.95 -22.44 -22.80
C ARG A 314 6.62 -23.16 -23.05
N SER A 315 6.60 -24.03 -24.06
CA SER A 315 5.41 -24.82 -24.40
C SER A 315 5.10 -25.87 -23.34
N HIS A 316 6.13 -26.46 -22.73
CA HIS A 316 6.00 -27.47 -21.69
C HIS A 316 5.50 -26.90 -20.36
N MET A 317 5.94 -25.69 -19.98
CA MET A 317 5.43 -24.95 -18.84
C MET A 317 3.95 -24.62 -19.02
N THR A 318 3.57 -24.15 -20.22
CA THR A 318 2.16 -23.90 -20.56
C THR A 318 1.32 -25.18 -20.49
N ALA A 319 1.84 -26.30 -21.00
CA ALA A 319 1.17 -27.60 -20.93
C ALA A 319 0.98 -28.06 -19.48
N PHE A 320 2.02 -27.96 -18.63
CA PHE A 320 1.93 -28.27 -17.20
C PHE A 320 0.83 -27.45 -16.50
N ILE A 321 0.81 -26.13 -16.69
CA ILE A 321 -0.20 -25.27 -16.07
C ILE A 321 -1.61 -25.60 -16.57
N THR A 322 -1.78 -25.92 -17.86
CA THR A 322 -3.06 -26.35 -18.43
C THR A 322 -3.54 -27.67 -17.80
N GLU A 323 -2.65 -28.67 -17.75
CA GLU A 323 -2.93 -30.00 -17.17
C GLU A 323 -3.28 -29.88 -15.67
N LEU A 324 -2.54 -29.03 -14.94
CA LEU A 324 -2.78 -28.80 -13.52
C LEU A 324 -4.10 -28.07 -13.27
N ASN A 325 -4.40 -27.01 -14.02
CA ASN A 325 -5.63 -26.24 -13.83
C ASN A 325 -6.86 -27.13 -14.01
N ALA A 326 -6.90 -27.92 -15.10
CA ALA A 326 -8.00 -28.85 -15.35
C ALA A 326 -8.22 -29.83 -14.18
N LYS A 327 -7.15 -30.24 -13.51
CA LYS A 327 -7.25 -31.12 -12.34
C LYS A 327 -7.70 -30.37 -11.08
N LEU A 328 -7.19 -29.17 -10.82
CA LEU A 328 -7.59 -28.36 -9.66
C LEU A 328 -9.03 -27.83 -9.77
N ASP A 329 -9.50 -27.52 -10.98
CA ASP A 329 -10.89 -27.15 -11.26
C ASP A 329 -11.85 -28.27 -10.79
N SER A 330 -11.50 -29.53 -11.04
CA SER A 330 -12.29 -30.69 -10.59
C SER A 330 -12.35 -30.84 -9.06
N LEU A 331 -11.43 -30.16 -8.35
CA LEU A 331 -11.35 -30.11 -6.89
C LEU A 331 -11.87 -28.78 -6.31
N ASN A 332 -12.32 -27.85 -7.16
CA ASN A 332 -12.68 -26.48 -6.78
C ASN A 332 -11.55 -25.77 -6.00
N ALA A 333 -10.31 -25.96 -6.46
CA ALA A 333 -9.10 -25.39 -5.87
C ALA A 333 -8.46 -24.39 -6.84
N ILE A 334 -7.93 -23.29 -6.31
CA ILE A 334 -7.35 -22.20 -7.09
C ILE A 334 -5.95 -22.56 -7.60
N LEU A 335 -5.64 -22.15 -8.84
CA LEU A 335 -4.28 -22.14 -9.38
C LEU A 335 -3.76 -20.71 -9.54
N SER A 336 -2.65 -20.40 -8.87
CA SER A 336 -1.89 -19.18 -9.14
C SER A 336 -0.48 -19.49 -9.66
N VAL A 337 0.06 -18.64 -10.52
CA VAL A 337 1.41 -18.81 -11.10
C VAL A 337 2.20 -17.52 -10.93
N ASN A 338 3.39 -17.64 -10.35
CA ASN A 338 4.34 -16.53 -10.24
C ASN A 338 5.04 -16.31 -11.59
N VAL A 339 5.18 -15.05 -11.98
CA VAL A 339 5.95 -14.65 -13.16
C VAL A 339 6.79 -13.42 -12.83
N SER A 340 7.99 -13.35 -13.40
CA SER A 340 8.83 -12.15 -13.33
C SER A 340 8.38 -11.08 -14.33
N PRO A 341 8.75 -9.81 -14.14
CA PRO A 341 8.58 -8.76 -15.14
C PRO A 341 9.28 -9.13 -16.45
N ASP A 342 8.56 -9.05 -17.58
CA ASP A 342 9.14 -9.30 -18.90
C ASP A 342 10.09 -8.16 -19.28
N LEU A 343 11.39 -8.45 -19.29
CA LEU A 343 12.46 -7.53 -19.67
C LEU A 343 13.04 -7.84 -21.06
N GLY A 344 12.43 -8.76 -21.80
CA GLY A 344 12.95 -9.24 -23.08
C GLY A 344 14.25 -10.04 -22.95
N THR A 345 14.42 -10.76 -21.82
CA THR A 345 15.57 -11.62 -21.54
C THR A 345 15.16 -13.10 -21.53
N ASP A 346 16.15 -13.97 -21.71
CA ASP A 346 16.02 -15.44 -21.63
C ASP A 346 15.36 -15.91 -20.31
N TRP A 347 15.64 -15.24 -19.20
CA TRP A 347 15.03 -15.49 -17.89
C TRP A 347 13.50 -15.56 -17.92
N THR A 348 12.87 -14.78 -18.81
CA THR A 348 11.41 -14.72 -18.95
C THR A 348 10.85 -15.43 -20.17
N GLU A 349 11.71 -15.89 -21.09
CA GLU A 349 11.27 -16.51 -22.36
C GLU A 349 10.45 -17.78 -22.15
N ALA A 350 10.68 -18.51 -21.06
CA ALA A 350 9.91 -19.69 -20.69
C ALA A 350 8.44 -19.39 -20.31
N PHE A 351 8.08 -18.14 -20.01
CA PHE A 351 6.73 -17.78 -19.57
C PHE A 351 5.91 -17.21 -20.72
N ASP A 352 4.90 -17.97 -21.16
CA ASP A 352 3.87 -17.44 -22.04
C ASP A 352 2.78 -16.75 -21.23
N TYR A 353 3.01 -15.50 -20.86
CA TYR A 353 2.09 -14.72 -20.02
C TYR A 353 0.63 -14.78 -20.48
N LYS A 354 0.38 -14.72 -21.79
CA LYS A 354 -0.97 -14.81 -22.35
C LYS A 354 -1.57 -16.20 -22.16
N ALA A 355 -0.83 -17.25 -22.52
CA ALA A 355 -1.33 -18.61 -22.39
C ALA A 355 -1.46 -19.01 -20.91
N LEU A 356 -0.50 -18.67 -20.06
CA LEU A 356 -0.55 -18.88 -18.62
C LEU A 356 -1.74 -18.15 -17.99
N GLY A 357 -1.97 -16.88 -18.32
CA GLY A 357 -3.11 -16.11 -17.81
C GLY A 357 -4.47 -16.59 -18.32
N ALA A 358 -4.51 -17.27 -19.48
CA ALA A 358 -5.71 -17.94 -19.96
C ALA A 358 -6.05 -19.20 -19.14
N GLN A 359 -5.03 -19.90 -18.61
CA GLN A 359 -5.19 -21.17 -17.90
C GLN A 359 -5.31 -21.00 -16.38
N ALA A 360 -4.39 -20.27 -15.73
CA ALA A 360 -4.39 -20.11 -14.28
C ALA A 360 -5.50 -19.15 -13.82
N ASP A 361 -6.05 -19.33 -12.61
CA ASP A 361 -6.98 -18.35 -12.00
C ASP A 361 -6.31 -17.00 -11.77
N PHE A 362 -5.06 -17.02 -11.31
CA PHE A 362 -4.28 -15.81 -11.04
C PHE A 362 -2.85 -15.89 -11.56
N ILE A 363 -2.38 -14.77 -12.11
CA ILE A 363 -0.97 -14.51 -12.38
C ILE A 363 -0.46 -13.54 -11.32
N ILE A 364 0.59 -13.94 -10.60
CA ILE A 364 1.24 -13.12 -9.60
C ILE A 364 2.50 -12.51 -10.20
N MET A 365 2.45 -11.21 -10.46
CA MET A 365 3.59 -10.44 -10.97
C MET A 365 4.57 -10.16 -9.83
N MET A 366 5.75 -10.76 -9.88
CA MET A 366 6.85 -10.53 -8.96
C MET A 366 7.52 -9.18 -9.26
N GLY A 367 6.87 -8.07 -8.86
CA GLY A 367 7.29 -6.70 -9.18
C GLY A 367 8.54 -6.21 -8.44
N TYR A 368 9.54 -7.07 -8.28
CA TYR A 368 10.79 -6.82 -7.56
C TYR A 368 11.98 -7.50 -8.26
N ASP A 369 13.16 -7.37 -7.64
CA ASP A 369 14.46 -7.73 -8.20
C ASP A 369 14.82 -7.00 -9.50
N GLU A 370 14.41 -5.73 -9.64
CA GLU A 370 14.93 -4.82 -10.67
C GLU A 370 16.47 -4.77 -10.65
N HIS A 371 17.05 -4.75 -9.45
CA HIS A 371 18.47 -4.99 -9.20
C HIS A 371 18.61 -6.15 -8.20
N TRP A 372 18.97 -7.33 -8.69
CA TRP A 372 19.14 -8.57 -7.93
C TRP A 372 20.59 -8.73 -7.40
N GLY A 373 20.87 -9.75 -6.59
CA GLY A 373 22.14 -9.87 -5.86
C GLY A 373 23.41 -9.90 -6.72
N GLY A 374 23.30 -10.34 -7.98
CA GLY A 374 24.40 -10.36 -8.96
C GLY A 374 24.37 -9.24 -9.98
N SER A 375 23.50 -8.23 -9.81
CA SER A 375 23.42 -7.10 -10.74
C SER A 375 24.75 -6.33 -10.77
N PRO A 376 25.28 -5.96 -11.96
CA PRO A 376 26.47 -5.13 -12.07
C PRO A 376 26.23 -3.67 -11.63
N LYS A 377 24.96 -3.29 -11.47
CA LYS A 377 24.53 -1.95 -11.06
C LYS A 377 23.81 -2.05 -9.71
N ALA A 378 24.26 -1.23 -8.77
CA ALA A 378 23.52 -1.02 -7.53
C ALA A 378 22.26 -0.20 -7.83
N GLY A 379 21.15 -0.58 -7.20
CA GLY A 379 19.87 0.08 -7.43
C GLY A 379 18.75 -0.46 -6.57
N SER A 380 17.56 0.07 -6.85
CA SER A 380 16.33 -0.36 -6.18
C SER A 380 16.01 -1.82 -6.48
N VAL A 381 15.47 -2.52 -5.47
CA VAL A 381 14.84 -3.83 -5.69
C VAL A 381 13.51 -3.68 -6.45
N ALA A 382 12.79 -2.57 -6.29
CA ALA A 382 11.50 -2.36 -6.93
C ALA A 382 11.19 -0.86 -7.05
N SER A 383 11.80 -0.14 -7.99
CA SER A 383 11.43 1.25 -8.20
C SER A 383 9.98 1.36 -8.69
N LEU A 384 9.27 2.44 -8.34
CA LEU A 384 7.87 2.60 -8.79
C LEU A 384 7.71 2.61 -10.32
N PRO A 385 8.61 3.23 -11.12
CA PRO A 385 8.55 3.11 -12.58
C PRO A 385 8.67 1.66 -13.07
N PHE A 386 9.59 0.88 -12.50
CA PHE A 386 9.75 -0.55 -12.83
C PHE A 386 8.48 -1.34 -12.53
N VAL A 387 7.93 -1.19 -11.31
CA VAL A 387 6.68 -1.83 -10.89
C VAL A 387 5.52 -1.49 -11.82
N ARG A 388 5.37 -0.21 -12.18
CA ARG A 388 4.32 0.24 -13.10
C ARG A 388 4.51 -0.34 -14.50
N ASN A 389 5.75 -0.39 -15.00
CA ASN A 389 6.06 -0.98 -16.30
C ASN A 389 5.72 -2.48 -16.32
N ALA A 390 6.07 -3.22 -15.27
CA ALA A 390 5.75 -4.64 -15.13
C ALA A 390 4.23 -4.88 -15.16
N VAL A 391 3.46 -4.13 -14.36
CA VAL A 391 2.00 -4.24 -14.32
C VAL A 391 1.39 -3.89 -15.67
N THR A 392 1.70 -2.72 -16.23
CA THR A 392 1.11 -2.26 -17.50
C THR A 392 1.47 -3.15 -18.68
N THR A 393 2.65 -3.78 -18.66
CA THR A 393 3.04 -4.76 -19.69
C THR A 393 2.23 -6.05 -19.55
N LEU A 394 2.09 -6.59 -18.34
CA LEU A 394 1.29 -7.79 -18.11
C LEU A 394 -0.18 -7.59 -18.50
N LEU A 395 -0.75 -6.42 -18.18
CA LEU A 395 -2.15 -6.11 -18.47
C LEU A 395 -2.50 -6.01 -19.97
N LYS A 396 -1.51 -6.00 -20.86
CA LYS A 396 -1.74 -6.14 -22.30
C LYS A 396 -2.23 -7.53 -22.69
N VAL A 397 -1.95 -8.54 -21.86
CA VAL A 397 -2.19 -9.96 -22.19
C VAL A 397 -2.88 -10.76 -21.08
N VAL A 398 -2.91 -10.27 -19.84
CA VAL A 398 -3.65 -10.88 -18.72
C VAL A 398 -4.65 -9.87 -18.14
N PRO A 399 -5.92 -10.25 -17.94
CA PRO A 399 -6.91 -9.36 -17.32
C PRO A 399 -6.52 -8.90 -15.90
N ALA A 400 -6.96 -7.70 -15.53
CA ALA A 400 -6.65 -7.11 -14.22
C ALA A 400 -7.22 -7.94 -13.06
N GLU A 401 -8.42 -8.48 -13.23
CA GLU A 401 -9.12 -9.33 -12.28
C GLU A 401 -8.45 -10.70 -12.05
N LYS A 402 -7.49 -11.07 -12.90
CA LYS A 402 -6.63 -12.26 -12.75
C LYS A 402 -5.20 -11.91 -12.34
N THR A 403 -4.88 -10.63 -12.13
CA THR A 403 -3.51 -10.18 -11.86
C THR A 403 -3.36 -9.79 -10.39
N ILE A 404 -2.30 -10.28 -9.74
CA ILE A 404 -1.88 -9.93 -8.38
C ILE A 404 -0.49 -9.31 -8.44
N LEU A 405 -0.26 -8.18 -7.76
CA LEU A 405 1.06 -7.55 -7.69
C LEU A 405 1.79 -7.97 -6.40
N ALA A 406 2.95 -8.60 -6.53
CA ALA A 406 3.80 -8.92 -5.39
C ALA A 406 4.75 -7.75 -5.05
N LEU A 407 4.90 -7.47 -3.76
CA LEU A 407 5.69 -6.38 -3.20
C LEU A 407 6.82 -6.94 -2.33
N PRO A 408 8.03 -6.36 -2.39
CA PRO A 408 9.16 -6.80 -1.57
C PRO A 408 9.11 -6.17 -0.17
N TYR A 409 9.29 -6.99 0.86
CA TYR A 409 9.59 -6.58 2.23
C TYR A 409 11.08 -6.72 2.52
N TYR A 410 11.89 -6.48 1.51
CA TYR A 410 13.34 -6.47 1.59
C TYR A 410 13.89 -5.46 0.59
N ASN A 411 15.14 -5.07 0.83
CA ASN A 411 15.95 -4.28 -0.07
C ASN A 411 17.38 -4.83 -0.02
N ARG A 412 18.35 -4.05 -0.50
CA ARG A 412 19.75 -4.43 -0.51
C ARG A 412 20.64 -3.32 0.01
N ASP A 413 21.63 -3.71 0.80
CA ASP A 413 22.82 -2.89 1.02
C ASP A 413 23.86 -3.22 -0.05
N TRP A 414 24.31 -2.19 -0.76
CA TRP A 414 25.23 -2.31 -1.88
C TRP A 414 26.60 -1.75 -1.51
N THR A 415 27.62 -2.60 -1.50
CA THR A 415 29.01 -2.16 -1.50
C THR A 415 29.41 -1.74 -2.91
N LEU A 416 29.92 -0.52 -3.07
CA LEU A 416 30.27 0.06 -4.37
C LEU A 416 31.77 0.00 -4.66
N ASN A 417 32.11 -0.30 -5.92
CA ASN A 417 33.43 -0.08 -6.47
C ASN A 417 33.73 1.42 -6.60
N ALA A 418 35.02 1.78 -6.76
CA ALA A 418 35.43 3.17 -6.95
C ALA A 418 34.78 3.86 -8.17
N ASN A 419 34.40 3.09 -9.19
CA ASN A 419 33.69 3.58 -10.38
C ASN A 419 32.15 3.67 -10.21
N GLY A 420 31.61 3.35 -9.02
CA GLY A 420 30.19 3.38 -8.70
C GLY A 420 29.39 2.13 -9.12
N SER A 421 30.02 1.12 -9.73
CA SER A 421 29.37 -0.18 -9.98
C SER A 421 29.18 -0.99 -8.69
N ALA A 422 28.25 -1.95 -8.71
CA ALA A 422 28.08 -2.86 -7.59
C ALA A 422 29.29 -3.80 -7.49
N ALA A 423 29.89 -3.87 -6.30
CA ALA A 423 30.91 -4.87 -5.97
C ALA A 423 30.26 -6.10 -5.33
N TYR A 424 29.36 -5.86 -4.39
CA TYR A 424 28.68 -6.88 -3.60
C TYR A 424 27.36 -6.32 -3.08
N SER A 425 26.42 -7.20 -2.72
CA SER A 425 25.19 -6.79 -2.04
C SER A 425 24.70 -7.82 -1.04
N GLU A 426 24.05 -7.33 0.01
CA GLU A 426 23.38 -8.16 1.01
C GLU A 426 21.89 -7.83 1.04
N VAL A 427 21.06 -8.85 1.27
CA VAL A 427 19.62 -8.68 1.43
C VAL A 427 19.34 -8.15 2.84
N LEU A 428 18.54 -7.10 2.93
CA LEU A 428 18.06 -6.54 4.19
C LEU A 428 16.54 -6.65 4.27
N THR A 429 16.01 -7.17 5.37
CA THR A 429 14.60 -6.96 5.73
C THR A 429 14.36 -5.49 6.08
N VAL A 430 13.11 -5.04 6.09
CA VAL A 430 12.79 -3.66 6.48
C VAL A 430 13.24 -3.34 7.92
N PRO A 431 13.07 -4.22 8.93
CA PRO A 431 13.65 -4.01 10.25
C PRO A 431 15.19 -3.89 10.23
N ALA A 432 15.90 -4.78 9.54
CA ALA A 432 17.36 -4.74 9.47
C ALA A 432 17.87 -3.47 8.77
N GLN A 433 17.17 -3.01 7.73
CA GLN A 433 17.40 -1.70 7.12
C GLN A 433 17.27 -0.57 8.14
N ASN A 434 16.22 -0.57 8.96
CA ASN A 434 15.98 0.50 9.93
C ASN A 434 17.07 0.54 11.01
N GLU A 435 17.53 -0.64 11.46
CA GLU A 435 18.67 -0.79 12.37
C GLU A 435 19.93 -0.19 11.74
N LEU A 436 20.27 -0.59 10.51
CA LEU A 436 21.46 -0.11 9.80
C LEU A 436 21.44 1.42 9.59
N VAL A 437 20.28 1.98 9.23
CA VAL A 437 20.09 3.44 9.10
C VAL A 437 20.38 4.15 10.41
N SER A 438 19.92 3.59 11.53
CA SER A 438 20.15 4.13 12.87
C SER A 438 21.62 4.01 13.29
N GLU A 439 22.23 2.84 13.11
CA GLU A 439 23.61 2.54 13.50
C GLU A 439 24.62 3.48 12.83
N HIS A 440 24.42 3.80 11.55
CA HIS A 440 25.28 4.71 10.81
C HIS A 440 24.79 6.17 10.81
N ALA A 441 23.73 6.50 11.56
CA ALA A 441 23.09 7.81 11.58
C ALA A 441 22.87 8.38 10.17
N MET A 442 22.40 7.52 9.26
CA MET A 442 22.19 7.91 7.87
C MET A 442 21.12 9.00 7.77
N LYS A 443 21.17 9.78 6.69
CA LYS A 443 20.17 10.81 6.38
C LYS A 443 19.45 10.44 5.09
N PRO A 444 18.42 9.56 5.15
CA PRO A 444 17.70 9.16 3.96
C PRO A 444 17.05 10.36 3.27
N LEU A 445 17.15 10.45 1.94
CA LEU A 445 16.56 11.51 1.13
C LEU A 445 15.56 10.92 0.16
N TRP A 446 14.37 11.53 0.07
CA TRP A 446 13.33 11.07 -0.83
C TRP A 446 13.71 11.33 -2.29
N ASP A 447 13.82 10.26 -3.07
CA ASP A 447 13.96 10.32 -4.52
C ASP A 447 12.62 10.01 -5.18
N SER A 448 11.96 11.06 -5.68
CA SER A 448 10.67 10.94 -6.36
C SER A 448 10.73 10.14 -7.67
N SER A 449 11.89 10.02 -8.31
CA SER A 449 12.03 9.31 -9.59
C SER A 449 11.84 7.80 -9.42
N VAL A 450 12.29 7.25 -8.29
CA VAL A 450 12.11 5.83 -7.91
C VAL A 450 11.05 5.62 -6.83
N SER A 451 10.57 6.70 -6.22
CA SER A 451 9.61 6.73 -5.10
C SER A 451 10.09 5.96 -3.87
N GLN A 452 11.33 6.23 -3.47
CA GLN A 452 11.97 5.64 -2.29
C GLN A 452 12.89 6.64 -1.62
N TYR A 453 13.19 6.42 -0.35
CA TYR A 453 14.35 7.08 0.25
C TYR A 453 15.63 6.40 -0.20
N THR A 454 16.67 7.19 -0.41
CA THR A 454 18.01 6.68 -0.67
C THR A 454 18.96 7.15 0.43
N ALA A 455 19.88 6.27 0.81
CA ALA A 455 20.87 6.55 1.84
C ALA A 455 22.22 5.98 1.44
N SER A 456 23.30 6.51 2.03
CA SER A 456 24.64 5.99 1.84
C SER A 456 25.46 6.20 3.11
N TYR A 457 26.39 5.29 3.35
CA TYR A 457 27.36 5.39 4.45
C TYR A 457 28.73 4.89 3.97
N LYS A 458 29.74 5.02 4.84
CA LYS A 458 31.08 4.51 4.59
C LYS A 458 31.47 3.54 5.69
N GLU A 459 32.00 2.41 5.30
CA GLU A 459 32.53 1.40 6.21
C GLU A 459 33.78 0.78 5.60
N ASN A 460 34.85 0.66 6.40
CA ASN A 460 36.14 0.09 5.97
C ASN A 460 36.70 0.67 4.65
N GLY A 461 36.42 1.94 4.37
CA GLY A 461 36.85 2.63 3.15
C GLY A 461 35.96 2.42 1.92
N ALA A 462 34.99 1.50 1.98
CA ALA A 462 34.00 1.29 0.94
C ALA A 462 32.80 2.24 1.11
N ILE A 463 32.16 2.58 0.00
CA ILE A 463 30.87 3.30 0.00
C ILE A 463 29.77 2.27 -0.08
N HIS A 464 28.80 2.39 0.82
CA HIS A 464 27.60 1.59 0.84
C HIS A 464 26.40 2.44 0.42
N ARG A 465 25.44 1.85 -0.29
CA ARG A 465 24.23 2.54 -0.76
C ARG A 465 23.00 1.66 -0.67
N ILE A 466 21.90 2.27 -0.23
CA ILE A 466 20.64 1.58 0.04
C ILE A 466 19.49 2.38 -0.58
N TRP A 467 18.54 1.65 -1.17
CA TRP A 467 17.22 2.15 -1.58
C TRP A 467 16.19 1.55 -0.66
N LEU A 468 15.59 2.40 0.17
CA LEU A 468 14.79 1.93 1.29
C LEU A 468 13.39 1.50 0.82
N GLU A 469 12.85 0.47 1.46
CA GLU A 469 11.41 0.21 1.50
C GLU A 469 10.85 0.75 2.83
N ASP A 470 9.71 1.43 2.74
CA ASP A 470 9.01 2.07 3.85
C ASP A 470 7.51 2.15 3.53
N GLY A 471 6.71 2.66 4.48
CA GLY A 471 5.28 2.84 4.28
C GLY A 471 4.93 3.69 3.06
N ARG A 472 5.75 4.69 2.70
CA ARG A 472 5.48 5.60 1.57
C ARG A 472 5.71 4.92 0.22
N SER A 473 6.85 4.27 0.07
CA SER A 473 7.22 3.53 -1.14
C SER A 473 6.28 2.34 -1.37
N LEU A 474 5.94 1.57 -0.34
CA LEU A 474 5.01 0.45 -0.44
C LEU A 474 3.55 0.89 -0.69
N ALA A 475 3.09 1.98 -0.07
CA ALA A 475 1.78 2.55 -0.38
C ALA A 475 1.69 3.04 -1.84
N ALA A 476 2.77 3.61 -2.40
CA ALA A 476 2.82 4.03 -3.79
C ALA A 476 2.76 2.84 -4.76
N LYS A 477 3.41 1.71 -4.43
CA LYS A 477 3.31 0.47 -5.20
C LYS A 477 1.94 -0.19 -5.08
N TYR A 478 1.36 -0.22 -3.88
CA TYR A 478 -0.02 -0.65 -3.68
C TYR A 478 -0.99 0.18 -4.53
N LYS A 479 -0.78 1.50 -4.62
CA LYS A 479 -1.57 2.37 -5.50
C LYS A 479 -1.51 1.91 -6.96
N ALA A 480 -0.36 1.44 -7.45
CA ALA A 480 -0.27 0.90 -8.81
C ALA A 480 -1.19 -0.31 -9.03
N ALA A 481 -1.38 -1.16 -8.01
CA ALA A 481 -2.37 -2.23 -8.06
C ALA A 481 -3.81 -1.71 -7.98
N ALA A 482 -4.08 -0.73 -7.11
CA ALA A 482 -5.41 -0.15 -6.93
C ALA A 482 -5.89 0.62 -8.19
N ASP A 483 -5.03 1.42 -8.80
CA ASP A 483 -5.31 2.21 -10.00
C ASP A 483 -5.71 1.32 -11.19
N ASN A 484 -5.11 0.12 -11.27
CA ASN A 484 -5.40 -0.86 -12.32
C ASN A 484 -6.49 -1.86 -11.93
N SER A 485 -7.14 -1.70 -10.77
CA SER A 485 -8.18 -2.61 -10.27
C SER A 485 -7.73 -4.08 -10.21
N LEU A 486 -6.46 -4.32 -9.89
CA LEU A 486 -5.90 -5.67 -9.79
C LEU A 486 -6.66 -6.54 -8.75
N ALA A 487 -6.59 -7.85 -8.92
CA ALA A 487 -7.24 -8.85 -8.05
C ALA A 487 -6.75 -8.80 -6.59
N GLY A 488 -5.50 -8.36 -6.39
CA GLY A 488 -4.90 -8.30 -5.07
C GLY A 488 -3.44 -7.86 -5.06
N THR A 489 -2.85 -7.94 -3.87
CA THR A 489 -1.42 -7.79 -3.65
C THR A 489 -0.85 -9.01 -2.92
N ALA A 490 0.45 -9.24 -3.10
CA ALA A 490 1.18 -10.31 -2.42
C ALA A 490 2.47 -9.76 -1.80
N TYR A 491 3.03 -10.43 -0.79
CA TYR A 491 4.13 -9.89 0.02
C TYR A 491 5.26 -10.89 0.18
N TRP A 492 6.41 -10.61 -0.46
CA TRP A 492 7.64 -11.39 -0.32
C TRP A 492 8.59 -10.71 0.68
N TYR A 493 8.72 -11.21 1.91
CA TYR A 493 7.93 -12.28 2.51
C TYR A 493 7.45 -11.85 3.90
N ILE A 494 6.45 -12.55 4.43
CA ILE A 494 5.85 -12.21 5.71
C ILE A 494 6.88 -12.32 6.83
N GLY A 495 6.98 -11.30 7.68
CA GLY A 495 8.04 -11.15 8.68
C GLY A 495 9.29 -10.41 8.19
N GLY A 496 9.35 -10.03 6.91
CA GLY A 496 10.36 -9.11 6.38
C GLY A 496 10.01 -7.63 6.61
N GLU A 497 8.75 -7.33 6.93
CA GLU A 497 8.26 -5.99 7.17
C GLU A 497 8.44 -5.51 8.62
N SER A 498 8.49 -4.19 8.82
CA SER A 498 8.32 -3.56 10.13
C SER A 498 6.83 -3.30 10.43
N GLU A 499 6.48 -3.12 11.71
CA GLU A 499 5.09 -2.99 12.15
C GLU A 499 4.33 -1.83 11.47
N ASP A 500 5.01 -0.72 11.18
CA ASP A 500 4.44 0.48 10.56
C ASP A 500 4.00 0.26 9.10
N ILE A 501 4.59 -0.73 8.41
CA ILE A 501 4.23 -1.07 7.03
C ILE A 501 2.78 -1.52 6.95
N TRP A 502 2.30 -2.31 7.91
CA TRP A 502 0.93 -2.80 7.88
C TRP A 502 -0.10 -1.69 8.10
N ALA A 503 0.18 -0.71 8.98
CA ALA A 503 -0.66 0.47 9.12
C ALA A 503 -0.70 1.28 7.82
N SER A 504 0.46 1.45 7.18
CA SER A 504 0.60 2.16 5.91
C SER A 504 -0.19 1.48 4.77
N LEU A 505 -0.14 0.15 4.69
CA LEU A 505 -0.85 -0.63 3.66
C LEU A 505 -2.36 -0.71 3.91
N ARG A 506 -2.83 -0.83 5.17
CA ARG A 506 -4.27 -0.72 5.48
C ARG A 506 -4.81 0.67 5.14
N ASN A 507 -4.03 1.71 5.42
CA ASN A 507 -4.33 3.08 5.00
C ASN A 507 -4.40 3.19 3.48
N ALA A 508 -3.46 2.59 2.75
CA ALA A 508 -3.46 2.58 1.28
C ALA A 508 -4.66 1.82 0.71
N GLU A 509 -4.97 0.63 1.24
CA GLU A 509 -6.14 -0.15 0.87
C GLU A 509 -7.41 0.65 1.08
N ARG A 510 -7.58 1.24 2.27
CA ARG A 510 -8.75 2.06 2.55
C ARG A 510 -8.80 3.25 1.61
N PHE A 511 -7.77 4.09 1.62
CA PHE A 511 -7.78 5.36 0.91
C PHE A 511 -7.91 5.18 -0.59
N TYR A 512 -7.11 4.32 -1.24
CA TYR A 512 -7.13 4.21 -2.70
C TYR A 512 -8.39 3.55 -3.26
N ASN A 513 -9.08 2.72 -2.46
CA ASN A 513 -10.36 2.13 -2.85
C ASN A 513 -11.57 3.04 -2.57
N LEU A 514 -11.44 4.12 -1.80
CA LEU A 514 -12.52 5.13 -1.69
C LEU A 514 -12.83 5.74 -3.07
N LYS A 515 -14.11 5.73 -3.44
CA LYS A 515 -14.64 6.37 -4.65
C LYS A 515 -15.66 7.41 -4.25
N PHE A 516 -15.27 8.68 -4.30
CA PHE A 516 -16.18 9.79 -4.09
C PHE A 516 -16.85 10.10 -5.43
N ALA A 517 -18.18 10.01 -5.48
CA ALA A 517 -18.92 10.48 -6.64
C ALA A 517 -18.82 12.02 -6.69
N SER A 518 -18.58 12.55 -7.89
CA SER A 518 -18.52 13.99 -8.17
C SER A 518 -19.89 14.62 -8.27
#